data_AF-A0A8W8M6I4-F1
#
_entry.id   AF-A0A8W8M6I4-F1
#
_cell.length_a   1.000
_cell.length_b   1.000
_cell.length_c   1.000
_cell.angle_alpha   90.00
_cell.angle_beta   90.00
_cell.angle_gamma   90.00
#
_symmetry.space_group_name_H-M   'P 1'
#
loop_
_entity.id
_entity.type
_entity.pdbx_description
1 polymer ?
#
loop_
_entity_poly.entity_id
_entity_poly.type
_entity_poly.pdbx_seq_one_letter_code
_entity_poly.pdbx_strand_id
1 'polypeptide(L)'
;MWCHAYKFQKYLAIRVSRFYGCRYKGQCKQKGEEWEEEGCVKKQCRIRGTRGYERIITVSQLGCRDSSGRCHFPGEPWEENCIKYQCVNKRNSTSVQGIYDVMDIGCPHEGGCLKAGQVIPDPQSKCITKRCVTAKENGGIFRTMETDDIKCEDANGLCHDESETGWPLYIDGTVYNNCHSNRPNLIQLRGHLQITGTMGESNLKTFNWKSGLS
;
A
#
# COMPACT_ATOMS: atom_id res chain seq x y z
N MET A 1 -35.53 -27.22 -23.39
CA MET A 1 -34.94 -26.06 -24.10
C MET A 1 -33.71 -26.50 -24.88
N TRP A 2 -33.78 -26.46 -26.21
CA TRP A 2 -32.70 -26.83 -27.13
C TRP A 2 -31.89 -25.58 -27.50
N CYS A 3 -30.55 -25.61 -27.37
CA CYS A 3 -29.63 -24.58 -27.92
C CYS A 3 -29.46 -24.72 -29.45
N HIS A 4 -30.54 -25.08 -30.11
CA HIS A 4 -30.73 -25.15 -31.55
C HIS A 4 -32.22 -24.90 -31.72
N ALA A 5 -32.61 -23.69 -32.08
CA ALA A 5 -33.98 -23.43 -32.48
C ALA A 5 -34.15 -23.93 -33.93
N TYR A 6 -34.46 -25.21 -34.11
CA TYR A 6 -35.14 -25.65 -35.33
C TYR A 6 -36.64 -25.40 -35.11
N LYS A 7 -37.14 -24.26 -35.59
CA LYS A 7 -38.57 -24.08 -35.80
C LYS A 7 -38.81 -24.27 -37.31
N PHE A 8 -39.23 -25.46 -37.70
CA PHE A 8 -39.79 -25.67 -39.04
C PHE A 8 -41.16 -25.00 -39.07
N GLN A 9 -41.22 -23.76 -39.53
CA GLN A 9 -42.47 -23.18 -40.04
C GLN A 9 -42.26 -22.89 -41.52
N LYS A 10 -43.12 -23.52 -42.32
CA LYS A 10 -42.92 -23.84 -43.73
C LYS A 10 -42.95 -22.62 -44.66
N TYR A 11 -43.23 -21.42 -44.16
CA TYR A 11 -43.32 -20.19 -44.94
C TYR A 11 -42.94 -18.99 -44.06
N LEU A 12 -42.28 -17.99 -44.65
CA LEU A 12 -41.58 -16.82 -44.07
C LEU A 12 -40.13 -17.05 -43.64
N ALA A 13 -39.22 -16.61 -44.50
CA ALA A 13 -37.83 -16.32 -44.20
C ALA A 13 -37.71 -15.13 -43.24
N ILE A 14 -38.16 -15.29 -42.00
CA ILE A 14 -37.63 -14.48 -40.90
C ILE A 14 -36.16 -14.91 -40.79
N ARG A 15 -35.22 -13.96 -40.85
CA ARG A 15 -33.84 -14.20 -40.42
C ARG A 15 -33.87 -14.56 -38.94
N VAL A 16 -34.21 -15.81 -38.64
CA VAL A 16 -34.02 -16.39 -37.32
C VAL A 16 -32.51 -16.48 -37.20
N SER A 17 -31.92 -15.48 -36.56
CA SER A 17 -30.56 -15.57 -36.05
C SER A 17 -30.49 -16.90 -35.30
N ARG A 18 -29.82 -17.89 -35.91
CA ARG A 18 -29.56 -19.18 -35.30
C ARG A 18 -28.97 -18.86 -33.93
N PHE A 19 -29.70 -19.15 -32.84
CA PHE A 19 -29.16 -19.09 -31.50
C PHE A 19 -28.08 -20.16 -31.39
N TYR A 20 -26.86 -19.78 -31.74
CA TYR A 20 -25.69 -20.62 -31.83
C TYR A 20 -24.83 -20.36 -30.61
N GLY A 21 -24.80 -21.34 -29.71
CA GLY A 21 -24.33 -21.11 -28.35
C GLY A 21 -24.13 -22.38 -27.56
N CYS A 22 -23.66 -22.20 -26.33
CA CYS A 22 -23.39 -23.26 -25.37
C CYS A 22 -24.59 -23.40 -24.43
N ARG A 23 -25.04 -24.63 -24.19
CA ARG A 23 -26.10 -24.91 -23.23
C ARG A 23 -25.52 -24.92 -21.82
N TYR A 24 -26.03 -24.08 -20.93
CA TYR A 24 -25.55 -23.95 -19.56
C TYR A 24 -26.69 -23.79 -18.56
N LYS A 25 -26.78 -24.65 -17.53
CA LYS A 25 -27.82 -24.63 -16.48
C LYS A 25 -29.24 -24.35 -17.02
N GLY A 26 -29.61 -24.99 -18.13
CA GLY A 26 -30.92 -24.81 -18.78
C GLY A 26 -31.04 -23.59 -19.70
N GLN A 27 -30.10 -22.65 -19.67
CA GLN A 27 -30.04 -21.47 -20.55
C GLN A 27 -29.14 -21.68 -21.77
N CYS A 28 -29.27 -20.80 -22.76
CA CYS A 28 -28.40 -20.79 -23.94
C CYS A 28 -27.51 -19.55 -23.93
N LYS A 29 -26.20 -19.77 -23.80
CA LYS A 29 -25.17 -18.74 -23.79
C LYS A 29 -24.63 -18.53 -25.20
N GLN A 30 -24.59 -17.28 -25.67
CA GLN A 30 -24.16 -16.96 -27.04
C GLN A 30 -22.67 -17.23 -27.26
N LYS A 31 -22.25 -17.38 -28.53
CA LYS A 31 -20.83 -17.48 -28.87
C LYS A 31 -20.07 -16.25 -28.34
N GLY A 32 -19.02 -16.49 -27.56
CA GLY A 32 -18.18 -15.44 -26.98
C GLY A 32 -18.77 -14.80 -25.73
N GLU A 33 -20.02 -15.10 -25.37
CA GLU A 33 -20.62 -14.63 -24.12
C GLU A 33 -19.79 -15.11 -22.94
N GLU A 34 -19.50 -14.18 -22.04
CA GLU A 34 -18.83 -14.43 -20.77
C GLU A 34 -19.80 -14.21 -19.62
N TRP A 35 -19.69 -15.04 -18.60
CA TRP A 35 -20.50 -14.90 -17.39
C TRP A 35 -19.73 -15.40 -16.17
N GLU A 36 -20.09 -14.85 -15.03
CA GLU A 36 -19.54 -15.26 -13.74
C GLU A 36 -20.36 -16.40 -13.15
N GLU A 37 -19.66 -17.34 -12.54
CA GLU A 37 -20.22 -18.37 -11.69
C GLU A 37 -19.71 -18.18 -10.25
N GLU A 38 -20.47 -18.74 -9.31
CA GLU A 38 -20.05 -18.95 -7.93
C GLU A 38 -18.59 -19.41 -7.82
N GLY A 39 -17.89 -18.87 -6.83
CA GLY A 39 -16.45 -19.13 -6.64
C GLY A 39 -15.53 -18.24 -7.47
N CYS A 40 -16.00 -17.08 -7.94
CA CYS A 40 -15.21 -16.12 -8.72
C CYS A 40 -14.66 -16.73 -10.01
N VAL A 41 -15.51 -17.43 -10.77
CA VAL A 41 -15.09 -18.09 -12.02
C VAL A 41 -15.76 -17.41 -13.21
N LYS A 42 -14.98 -16.81 -14.10
CA LYS A 42 -15.49 -16.35 -15.41
C LYS A 42 -15.44 -17.50 -16.40
N LYS A 43 -16.59 -17.84 -16.96
CA LYS A 43 -16.74 -18.82 -18.03
C LYS A 43 -17.06 -18.11 -19.33
N GLN A 44 -16.64 -18.73 -20.43
CA GLN A 44 -16.90 -18.26 -21.78
C GLN A 44 -17.45 -19.40 -22.64
N CYS A 45 -18.47 -19.10 -23.44
CA CYS A 45 -18.91 -20.02 -24.49
C CYS A 45 -17.99 -19.89 -25.71
N ARG A 46 -17.21 -20.93 -26.00
CA ARG A 46 -16.38 -21.02 -27.19
C ARG A 46 -16.95 -22.03 -28.17
N ILE A 47 -16.97 -21.64 -29.44
CA ILE A 47 -17.40 -22.52 -30.52
C ILE A 47 -16.22 -22.72 -31.48
N ARG A 48 -15.80 -23.98 -31.65
CA ARG A 48 -14.63 -24.39 -32.43
C ARG A 48 -15.02 -25.34 -33.57
N GLY A 49 -14.10 -25.50 -34.52
CA GLY A 49 -14.28 -26.29 -35.74
C GLY A 49 -14.86 -25.50 -36.92
N THR A 50 -14.51 -25.91 -38.14
CA THR A 50 -14.87 -25.25 -39.42
C THR A 50 -16.38 -25.14 -39.67
N ARG A 51 -17.18 -25.96 -38.99
CA ARG A 51 -18.65 -25.94 -39.04
C ARG A 51 -19.30 -25.64 -37.69
N GLY A 52 -18.49 -25.28 -36.68
CA GLY A 52 -18.88 -24.89 -35.30
C GLY A 52 -19.62 -25.95 -34.46
N TYR A 53 -19.48 -27.23 -34.80
CA TYR A 53 -20.11 -28.30 -34.05
C TYR A 53 -19.58 -28.43 -32.63
N GLU A 54 -18.34 -27.99 -32.37
CA GLU A 54 -17.72 -28.10 -31.07
C GLU A 54 -18.09 -26.90 -30.20
N ARG A 55 -18.94 -27.13 -29.19
CA ARG A 55 -19.44 -26.10 -28.27
C ARG A 55 -18.87 -26.38 -26.90
N ILE A 56 -17.90 -25.58 -26.51
CA ILE A 56 -17.12 -25.78 -25.29
C ILE A 56 -17.39 -24.61 -24.36
N ILE A 57 -17.71 -24.92 -23.11
CA ILE A 57 -17.69 -23.93 -22.04
C ILE A 57 -16.29 -24.00 -21.43
N THR A 58 -15.52 -22.93 -21.59
CA THR A 58 -14.17 -22.84 -21.04
C THR A 58 -14.16 -21.86 -19.87
N VAL A 59 -13.36 -22.13 -18.84
CA VAL A 59 -13.01 -21.10 -17.85
C VAL A 59 -12.10 -20.09 -18.55
N SER A 60 -12.53 -18.83 -18.64
CA SER A 60 -11.70 -17.76 -19.21
C SER A 60 -10.79 -17.14 -18.15
N GLN A 61 -11.28 -16.94 -16.92
CA GLN A 61 -10.49 -16.40 -15.81
C GLN A 61 -10.94 -17.00 -14.46
N LEU A 62 -10.01 -17.10 -13.52
CA LEU A 62 -10.32 -17.33 -12.11
C LEU A 62 -9.97 -16.06 -11.32
N GLY A 63 -10.94 -15.54 -10.59
CA GLY A 63 -10.80 -14.40 -9.72
C GLY A 63 -10.40 -14.79 -8.30
N CYS A 64 -10.10 -13.77 -7.53
CA CYS A 64 -9.73 -13.81 -6.13
C CYS A 64 -10.85 -13.13 -5.33
N ARG A 65 -11.01 -13.47 -4.05
CA ARG A 65 -12.08 -12.95 -3.22
C ARG A 65 -11.53 -12.05 -2.12
N ASP A 66 -11.95 -10.80 -2.10
CA ASP A 66 -11.51 -9.90 -1.04
C ASP A 66 -12.12 -10.25 0.33
N SER A 67 -11.73 -9.54 1.38
CA SER A 67 -12.22 -9.80 2.75
C SER A 67 -13.72 -9.57 2.90
N SER A 68 -14.33 -8.76 2.03
CA SER A 68 -15.77 -8.50 1.96
C SER A 68 -16.56 -9.56 1.19
N GLY A 69 -15.87 -10.49 0.51
CA GLY A 69 -16.48 -11.52 -0.31
C GLY A 69 -16.66 -11.15 -1.79
N ARG A 70 -16.20 -9.97 -2.22
CA ARG A 70 -16.29 -9.52 -3.61
C ARG A 70 -15.21 -10.18 -4.46
N CYS A 71 -15.56 -10.53 -5.69
CA CYS A 71 -14.64 -11.13 -6.64
C CYS A 71 -13.86 -10.04 -7.40
N HIS A 72 -12.54 -10.22 -7.51
CA HIS A 72 -11.64 -9.42 -8.34
C HIS A 72 -10.96 -10.33 -9.34
N PHE A 73 -11.04 -9.98 -10.62
CA PHE A 73 -10.45 -10.76 -11.71
C PHE A 73 -9.07 -10.22 -12.10
N PRO A 74 -8.28 -11.00 -12.86
CA PRO A 74 -6.95 -10.54 -13.26
C PRO A 74 -6.98 -9.20 -13.99
N GLY A 75 -6.11 -8.28 -13.56
CA GLY A 75 -6.06 -6.90 -14.06
C GLY A 75 -6.92 -5.91 -13.29
N GLU A 76 -7.70 -6.35 -12.30
CA GLU A 76 -8.47 -5.50 -11.39
C GLU A 76 -7.72 -5.38 -10.06
N PRO A 77 -6.94 -4.31 -9.84
CA PRO A 77 -6.30 -4.10 -8.55
C PRO A 77 -7.31 -3.57 -7.53
N TRP A 78 -7.13 -3.93 -6.27
CA TRP A 78 -7.89 -3.39 -5.16
C TRP A 78 -6.98 -3.12 -3.97
N GLU A 79 -7.47 -2.34 -3.02
CA GLU A 79 -6.73 -2.00 -1.81
C GLU A 79 -7.55 -2.33 -0.58
N GLU A 80 -6.93 -3.06 0.34
CA GLU A 80 -7.52 -3.41 1.64
C GLU A 80 -6.50 -3.18 2.73
N ASN A 81 -6.92 -2.46 3.77
CA ASN A 81 -6.07 -2.13 4.91
C ASN A 81 -4.71 -1.59 4.45
N CYS A 82 -4.61 -0.61 3.54
CA CYS A 82 -3.33 -0.09 3.02
C CYS A 82 -2.40 -1.12 2.36
N ILE A 83 -2.93 -2.20 1.82
CA ILE A 83 -2.18 -3.15 1.00
C ILE A 83 -2.89 -3.22 -0.35
N LYS A 84 -2.14 -2.97 -1.41
CA LYS A 84 -2.66 -3.04 -2.77
C LYS A 84 -2.44 -4.45 -3.30
N TYR A 85 -3.52 -5.10 -3.67
CA TYR A 85 -3.54 -6.45 -4.21
C TYR A 85 -3.93 -6.42 -5.68
N GLN A 86 -3.55 -7.47 -6.38
CA GLN A 86 -4.12 -7.85 -7.67
C GLN A 86 -4.36 -9.35 -7.68
N CYS A 87 -5.35 -9.78 -8.45
CA CYS A 87 -5.54 -11.21 -8.70
C CYS A 87 -4.69 -11.61 -9.91
N VAL A 88 -3.98 -12.73 -9.82
CA VAL A 88 -3.26 -13.29 -10.95
C VAL A 88 -3.61 -14.76 -11.12
N ASN A 89 -3.69 -15.23 -12.36
CA ASN A 89 -3.88 -16.66 -12.63
C ASN A 89 -2.53 -17.35 -12.71
N LYS A 90 -2.24 -18.20 -11.72
CA LYS A 90 -1.08 -19.10 -11.77
C LYS A 90 -1.51 -20.44 -12.34
N ARG A 91 -0.80 -20.90 -13.37
CA ARG A 91 -1.02 -22.20 -13.99
C ARG A 91 0.06 -23.18 -13.52
N ASN A 92 -0.39 -24.31 -12.97
CA ASN A 92 0.44 -25.47 -12.70
C ASN A 92 0.18 -26.56 -13.76
N SER A 93 0.88 -27.68 -13.68
CA SER A 93 0.77 -28.79 -14.65
C SER A 93 -0.64 -29.39 -14.77
N THR A 94 -1.46 -29.27 -13.73
CA THR A 94 -2.79 -29.90 -13.64
C THR A 94 -3.94 -28.93 -13.37
N SER A 95 -3.66 -27.67 -13.03
CA SER A 95 -4.70 -26.70 -12.63
C SER A 95 -4.31 -25.24 -12.91
N VAL A 96 -5.32 -24.38 -13.01
CA VAL A 96 -5.18 -22.93 -12.95
C VAL A 96 -5.81 -22.49 -11.64
N GLN A 97 -5.20 -21.54 -10.93
CA GLN A 97 -5.74 -20.97 -9.70
C GLN A 97 -5.62 -19.44 -9.74
N GLY A 98 -6.63 -18.73 -9.26
CA GLY A 98 -6.53 -17.31 -8.91
C GLY A 98 -5.78 -17.18 -7.58
N ILE A 99 -4.67 -16.46 -7.57
CA ILE A 99 -3.90 -16.18 -6.35
C ILE A 99 -3.77 -14.66 -6.16
N TYR A 100 -3.74 -14.26 -4.89
CA TYR A 100 -3.43 -12.87 -4.52
C TYR A 100 -1.96 -12.60 -4.79
N ASP A 101 -1.69 -11.53 -5.50
CA ASP A 101 -0.37 -10.93 -5.60
C ASP A 101 -0.39 -9.55 -4.95
N VAL A 102 0.66 -9.25 -4.19
CA VAL A 102 0.79 -8.00 -3.44
C VAL A 102 1.58 -7.03 -4.29
N MET A 103 0.93 -5.97 -4.74
CA MET A 103 1.54 -4.94 -5.57
C MET A 103 2.31 -3.91 -4.76
N ASP A 104 1.72 -3.45 -3.65
CA ASP A 104 2.27 -2.40 -2.82
C ASP A 104 1.81 -2.57 -1.36
N ILE A 105 2.65 -2.14 -0.43
CA ILE A 105 2.39 -2.21 1.01
C ILE A 105 2.57 -0.81 1.57
N GLY A 106 1.55 -0.33 2.28
CA GLY A 106 1.57 0.94 2.99
C GLY A 106 1.27 0.79 4.48
N CYS A 107 1.45 1.88 5.22
CA CYS A 107 1.16 1.97 6.65
C CYS A 107 -0.14 2.73 6.89
N PRO A 108 -1.07 2.20 7.71
CA PRO A 108 -2.24 2.95 8.13
C PRO A 108 -1.83 4.15 9.00
N HIS A 109 -2.35 5.34 8.68
CA HIS A 109 -2.10 6.55 9.46
C HIS A 109 -3.27 7.54 9.32
N GLU A 110 -3.83 8.00 10.44
CA GLU A 110 -4.93 9.00 10.50
C GLU A 110 -6.12 8.72 9.55
N GLY A 111 -6.47 7.44 9.38
CA GLY A 111 -7.57 7.02 8.49
C GLY A 111 -7.19 6.96 7.00
N GLY A 112 -5.94 7.28 6.65
CA GLY A 112 -5.35 7.10 5.33
C GLY A 112 -4.23 6.06 5.29
N CYS A 113 -3.57 5.98 4.14
CA CYS A 113 -2.50 5.04 3.87
C CYS A 113 -1.25 5.79 3.41
N LEU A 114 -0.17 5.65 4.18
CA LEU A 114 1.16 6.15 3.81
C LEU A 114 1.85 5.12 2.92
N LYS A 115 2.58 5.60 1.91
CA LYS A 115 3.38 4.73 1.05
C LYS A 115 4.61 4.21 1.80
N ALA A 116 5.10 3.05 1.39
CA ALA A 116 6.39 2.54 1.88
C ALA A 116 7.49 3.61 1.75
N GLY A 117 8.24 3.81 2.83
CA GLY A 117 9.32 4.79 2.91
C GLY A 117 8.88 6.24 3.10
N GLN A 118 7.57 6.55 3.08
CA GLN A 118 7.07 7.91 3.31
C GLN A 118 7.40 8.38 4.72
N VAL A 119 7.90 9.61 4.84
CA VAL A 119 8.29 10.26 6.10
C VAL A 119 7.28 11.35 6.45
N ILE A 120 6.86 11.39 7.70
CA ILE A 120 5.94 12.38 8.26
C ILE A 120 6.51 12.95 9.57
N PRO A 121 6.14 14.18 9.98
CA PRO A 121 6.45 14.68 11.31
C PRO A 121 5.77 13.84 12.39
N ASP A 122 6.40 13.74 13.56
CA ASP A 122 5.78 13.12 14.73
C ASP A 122 4.71 14.06 15.34
N PRO A 123 3.54 13.53 15.73
CA PRO A 123 2.49 14.35 16.34
C PRO A 123 2.88 15.02 17.68
N GLN A 124 3.84 14.46 18.41
CA GLN A 124 4.29 14.95 19.72
C GLN A 124 5.49 15.89 19.63
N SER A 125 6.27 15.83 18.53
CA SER A 125 7.40 16.74 18.30
C SER A 125 7.63 17.00 16.83
N LYS A 126 7.68 18.28 16.46
CA LYS A 126 8.05 18.73 15.09
C LYS A 126 9.51 18.41 14.72
N CYS A 127 10.36 18.11 15.70
CA CYS A 127 11.77 17.76 15.49
C CYS A 127 12.00 16.25 15.41
N ILE A 128 10.93 15.45 15.52
CA ILE A 128 10.98 14.02 15.28
C ILE A 128 10.21 13.73 13.99
N THR A 129 10.76 12.86 13.15
CA THR A 129 10.06 12.34 11.99
C THR A 129 9.88 10.83 12.12
N LYS A 130 8.82 10.32 11.51
CA LYS A 130 8.50 8.90 11.43
C LYS A 130 8.43 8.46 9.98
N ARG A 131 8.92 7.25 9.69
CA ARG A 131 8.87 6.62 8.37
C ARG A 131 7.93 5.42 8.39
N CYS A 132 7.16 5.27 7.33
CA CYS A 132 6.47 4.01 7.05
C CYS A 132 7.47 2.96 6.58
N VAL A 133 7.72 1.95 7.40
CA VAL A 133 8.62 0.83 7.09
C VAL A 133 7.77 -0.38 6.74
N THR A 134 8.12 -1.06 5.65
CA THR A 134 7.38 -2.22 5.14
C THR A 134 8.33 -3.31 4.69
N ALA A 135 8.02 -4.57 5.00
CA ALA A 135 8.78 -5.73 4.58
C ALA A 135 7.86 -6.90 4.21
N LYS A 136 8.33 -7.77 3.30
CA LYS A 136 7.63 -8.98 2.88
C LYS A 136 8.59 -10.17 3.01
N GLU A 137 8.35 -11.03 3.99
CA GLU A 137 9.22 -12.18 4.30
C GLU A 137 8.40 -13.46 4.44
N ASN A 138 8.81 -14.54 3.78
CA ASN A 138 8.17 -15.87 3.87
C ASN A 138 6.63 -15.88 3.72
N GLY A 139 6.08 -14.94 2.92
CA GLY A 139 4.63 -14.80 2.73
C GLY A 139 3.92 -13.95 3.79
N GLY A 140 4.62 -13.53 4.84
CA GLY A 140 4.17 -12.52 5.80
C GLY A 140 4.39 -11.10 5.28
N ILE A 141 3.53 -10.19 5.73
CA ILE A 141 3.63 -8.75 5.47
C ILE A 141 3.86 -8.05 6.80
N PHE A 142 4.99 -7.36 6.92
CA PHE A 142 5.33 -6.53 8.06
C PHE A 142 5.24 -5.07 7.66
N ARG A 143 4.68 -4.25 8.53
CA ARG A 143 4.59 -2.82 8.34
C ARG A 143 4.42 -2.11 9.66
N THR A 144 5.06 -0.96 9.81
CA THR A 144 5.00 -0.17 11.03
C THR A 144 5.46 1.26 10.74
N MET A 145 5.11 2.18 11.65
CA MET A 145 5.71 3.50 11.69
C MET A 145 6.90 3.44 12.64
N GLU A 146 8.10 3.70 12.12
CA GLU A 146 9.33 3.75 12.90
C GLU A 146 9.83 5.20 12.96
N THR A 147 10.58 5.54 14.00
CA THR A 147 11.26 6.83 14.06
C THR A 147 12.32 6.87 12.97
N ASP A 148 12.26 7.89 12.11
CA ASP A 148 13.19 8.08 11.00
C ASP A 148 14.38 8.94 11.41
N ASP A 149 14.08 10.07 12.02
CA ASP A 149 15.07 11.05 12.45
C ASP A 149 14.61 11.75 13.74
N ILE A 150 15.57 12.15 14.56
CA ILE A 150 15.34 12.92 15.78
C ILE A 150 16.35 14.05 15.83
N LYS A 151 15.83 15.28 15.81
CA LYS A 151 16.59 16.52 15.91
C LYS A 151 16.41 17.15 17.29
N CYS A 152 17.33 18.05 17.64
CA CYS A 152 17.24 18.85 18.85
C CYS A 152 16.43 20.12 18.63
N GLU A 153 15.41 20.34 19.44
CA GLU A 153 14.66 21.60 19.45
C GLU A 153 15.36 22.62 20.36
N ASP A 154 15.71 23.79 19.82
CA ASP A 154 16.25 24.90 20.58
C ASP A 154 15.15 25.72 21.30
N ALA A 155 15.55 26.70 22.13
CA ALA A 155 14.59 27.54 22.87
C ALA A 155 13.72 28.44 21.97
N ASN A 156 14.10 28.64 20.70
CA ASN A 156 13.30 29.36 19.71
C ASN A 156 12.36 28.41 18.93
N GLY A 157 12.44 27.10 19.18
CA GLY A 157 11.69 26.09 18.47
C GLY A 157 12.26 25.71 17.10
N LEU A 158 13.57 25.90 16.87
CA LEU A 158 14.27 25.44 15.67
C LEU A 158 14.86 24.04 15.89
N CYS A 159 14.79 23.18 14.87
CA CYS A 159 15.32 21.82 14.93
C CYS A 159 16.72 21.73 14.35
N HIS A 160 17.67 21.20 15.13
CA HIS A 160 19.08 21.06 14.78
C HIS A 160 19.52 19.59 14.71
N ASP A 161 20.37 19.26 13.75
CA ASP A 161 20.89 17.89 13.58
C ASP A 161 21.84 17.51 14.73
N GLU A 162 21.96 16.22 15.03
CA GLU A 162 22.80 15.69 16.13
C GLU A 162 24.28 16.12 16.04
N SER A 163 24.78 16.44 14.84
CA SER A 163 26.16 16.87 14.59
C SER A 163 26.32 18.36 14.29
N GLU A 164 25.24 19.13 14.29
CA GLU A 164 25.34 20.56 14.06
C GLU A 164 26.08 21.20 15.25
N THR A 165 26.89 22.22 15.01
CA THR A 165 27.60 22.96 16.08
C THR A 165 27.76 24.43 15.70
N GLY A 166 27.93 25.30 16.71
CA GLY A 166 28.36 26.69 16.51
C GLY A 166 27.23 27.67 16.20
N TRP A 167 25.98 27.32 16.45
CA TRP A 167 24.86 28.25 16.28
C TRP A 167 24.65 29.16 17.49
N PRO A 168 24.13 30.37 17.27
CA PRO A 168 23.75 31.28 18.33
C PRO A 168 22.39 30.89 18.95
N LEU A 169 22.30 30.93 20.27
CA LEU A 169 21.04 30.77 21.02
C LEU A 169 20.85 31.91 22.00
N TYR A 170 19.67 32.53 22.00
CA TYR A 170 19.31 33.57 22.94
C TYR A 170 18.46 33.00 24.06
N ILE A 171 18.94 33.12 25.31
CA ILE A 171 18.21 32.70 26.51
C ILE A 171 18.29 33.85 27.52
N ASP A 172 17.13 34.37 27.94
CA ASP A 172 17.01 35.36 29.02
C ASP A 172 17.99 36.54 28.93
N GLY A 173 18.16 37.15 27.75
CA GLY A 173 19.06 38.30 27.56
C GLY A 173 20.49 37.95 27.16
N THR A 174 20.89 36.69 27.19
CA THR A 174 22.26 36.25 26.90
C THR A 174 22.31 35.46 25.60
N VAL A 175 23.25 35.82 24.70
CA VAL A 175 23.52 35.08 23.47
C VAL A 175 24.67 34.10 23.69
N TYR A 176 24.43 32.82 23.39
CA TYR A 176 25.42 31.75 23.41
C TYR A 176 25.78 31.35 21.97
N ASN A 177 26.99 31.63 21.51
CA ASN A 177 27.40 31.46 20.09
C ASN A 177 28.00 30.09 19.75
N ASN A 178 27.93 29.11 20.66
CA ASN A 178 28.64 27.85 20.54
C ASN A 178 27.81 26.67 21.07
N CYS A 179 26.52 26.71 20.74
CA CYS A 179 25.63 25.59 21.01
C CYS A 179 26.01 24.41 20.11
N HIS A 180 25.88 23.20 20.65
CA HIS A 180 25.99 21.99 19.87
C HIS A 180 24.93 20.99 20.31
N SER A 181 24.46 20.22 19.34
CA SER A 181 23.63 19.05 19.60
C SER A 181 24.59 17.91 19.94
N ASN A 182 24.29 17.14 20.97
CA ASN A 182 25.16 16.01 21.36
C ASN A 182 24.42 14.67 21.36
N ARG A 183 23.07 14.70 21.41
CA ARG A 183 22.14 13.56 21.24
C ARG A 183 20.76 14.06 20.85
N PRO A 184 19.91 13.22 20.25
CA PRO A 184 18.48 13.51 20.14
C PRO A 184 17.87 13.91 21.49
N ASN A 185 17.27 15.11 21.55
CA ASN A 185 16.74 15.79 22.75
C ASN A 185 17.76 16.36 23.76
N LEU A 186 19.04 16.51 23.41
CA LEU A 186 20.06 17.10 24.29
C LEU A 186 20.84 18.24 23.61
N ILE A 187 20.60 19.47 24.09
CA ILE A 187 21.42 20.64 23.73
C ILE A 187 22.42 20.92 24.85
N GLN A 188 23.69 20.99 24.48
CA GLN A 188 24.76 21.38 25.39
C GLN A 188 25.31 22.75 24.99
N LEU A 189 25.52 23.59 25.99
CA LEU A 189 26.25 24.84 25.82
C LEU A 189 27.71 24.60 26.22
N ARG A 190 28.64 24.76 25.28
CA ARG A 190 30.06 24.82 25.62
C ARG A 190 30.45 26.24 25.99
N GLY A 191 30.23 26.66 27.23
CA GLY A 191 30.80 27.92 27.71
C GLY A 191 32.33 27.83 27.88
N HIS A 192 33.12 28.12 26.85
CA HIS A 192 34.36 28.88 27.08
C HIS A 192 33.94 30.34 27.21
N LEU A 193 33.60 30.73 28.43
CA LEU A 193 33.68 32.11 28.83
C LEU A 193 35.17 32.44 28.95
N GLN A 194 35.84 32.83 27.85
CA GLN A 194 37.02 33.68 27.97
C GLN A 194 36.54 35.09 28.29
N ILE A 195 36.10 35.30 29.53
CA ILE A 195 36.33 36.60 30.14
C ILE A 195 37.74 36.50 30.71
N THR A 196 38.66 37.29 30.17
CA THR A 196 39.96 37.51 30.79
C THR A 196 39.74 38.02 32.20
N GLY A 197 39.82 37.10 33.15
CA GLY A 197 39.63 37.30 34.58
C GLY A 197 39.99 36.02 35.32
N THR A 198 41.29 35.76 35.40
CA THR A 198 41.99 34.87 36.35
C THR A 198 41.26 33.63 36.88
N MET A 199 41.74 32.48 36.38
CA MET A 199 41.74 31.13 36.98
C MET A 199 40.40 30.48 37.38
N GLY A 200 40.06 29.40 36.67
CA GLY A 200 39.36 28.24 37.26
C GLY A 200 38.01 27.89 36.63
N GLU A 201 37.93 26.66 36.10
CA GLU A 201 36.73 25.87 35.81
C GLU A 201 35.92 26.15 34.53
N SER A 202 35.94 25.16 33.63
CA SER A 202 35.06 25.08 32.47
C SER A 202 33.68 24.58 32.90
N ASN A 203 32.72 25.51 33.03
CA ASN A 203 31.34 25.19 33.37
C ASN A 203 30.55 24.75 32.14
N LEU A 204 30.48 23.44 31.90
CA LEU A 204 29.51 22.85 30.96
C LEU A 204 28.11 22.96 31.56
N LYS A 205 27.28 23.87 31.04
CA LYS A 205 25.84 23.86 31.34
C LYS A 205 25.13 22.92 30.36
N THR A 206 24.61 21.83 30.92
CA THR A 206 23.78 20.86 30.18
C THR A 206 22.32 21.21 30.43
N PHE A 207 21.55 21.47 29.39
CA PHE A 207 20.11 21.69 29.51
C PHE A 207 19.40 20.45 28.95
N ASN A 208 18.82 19.66 29.85
CA ASN A 208 17.85 18.65 29.47
C ASN A 208 16.53 19.36 29.22
N TRP A 209 16.24 19.67 27.96
CA TRP A 209 14.86 20.00 27.58
C TRP A 209 14.11 18.68 27.56
N LYS A 210 13.29 18.45 28.59
CA LYS A 210 12.37 17.32 28.59
C LYS A 210 11.50 17.43 27.35
N SER A 211 11.71 16.53 26.39
CA SER A 211 10.62 16.13 25.51
C SER A 211 9.48 15.68 26.44
N GLY A 212 8.31 16.27 26.24
CA GLY A 212 7.12 15.95 27.00
C GLY A 212 6.71 14.50 26.75
N LEU A 213 7.31 13.58 27.51
CA LEU A 213 6.83 12.22 27.70
C LEU A 213 5.80 12.26 28.83
N SER A 214 4.54 12.29 28.45
CA SER A 214 3.39 11.86 29.25
C SER A 214 2.70 10.73 28.50
#